data_AF-A0A2V8HSX1-F1
#
_entry.id   AF-A0A2V8HSX1-F1
#
_cell.length_a   1.000
_cell.length_b   1.000
_cell.length_c   1.000
_cell.angle_alpha   90.00
_cell.angle_beta   90.00
_cell.angle_gamma   90.00
#
_symmetry.space_group_name_H-M   'P 1'
#
loop_
_entity.id
_entity.type
_entity.pdbx_description
1 polymer ?
#
loop_
_entity_poly.entity_id
_entity_poly.type
_entity_poly.pdbx_seq_one_letter_code
_entity_poly.pdbx_strand_id
1 'polypeptide(L)'
;MSMKFLVAAALAAGLALTATAASAQSLGALAKQEEARRKTVQTPGKVYTNQDLRSSDGSPAPETGAPAAPAADATLQPGAASLDRSKSFAEAPQSRINALTTDFAARSDPAQRSVIEQDRKKALAELDRVNQEIKDNSKAITGIQDEARKAGVPAGWYR
;
A
#
# COMPACT_ATOMS: atom_id res chain seq x y z
N MET A 1 23.28 26.79 -45.51
CA MET A 1 23.46 25.50 -46.19
C MET A 1 24.52 24.72 -45.40
N SER A 2 24.19 24.17 -44.22
CA SER A 2 23.69 22.80 -44.00
C SER A 2 24.74 21.72 -44.28
N MET A 3 25.48 21.29 -43.24
CA MET A 3 26.30 20.09 -43.21
C MET A 3 25.98 19.29 -41.92
N LYS A 4 24.70 19.00 -41.74
CA LYS A 4 24.26 17.81 -40.99
C LYS A 4 24.47 16.63 -41.94
N PHE A 5 24.72 15.43 -41.40
CA PHE A 5 25.04 14.18 -42.11
C PHE A 5 26.54 13.99 -42.40
N LEU A 6 27.32 13.68 -41.36
CA LEU A 6 28.45 12.72 -41.44
C LEU A 6 29.02 12.48 -40.02
N VAL A 7 28.14 12.15 -39.07
CA VAL A 7 28.52 11.51 -37.80
C VAL A 7 27.82 10.16 -37.78
N ALA A 8 28.26 9.27 -38.64
CA ALA A 8 27.90 7.87 -38.66
C ALA A 8 29.18 7.09 -38.93
N ALA A 9 29.42 6.04 -38.14
CA ALA A 9 30.56 5.11 -38.21
C ALA A 9 31.84 5.50 -37.44
N ALA A 10 31.74 5.80 -36.15
CA ALA A 10 32.85 5.60 -35.19
C ALA A 10 32.37 5.40 -33.73
N LEU A 11 31.25 4.70 -33.52
CA LEU A 11 30.78 4.31 -32.18
C LEU A 11 30.22 2.87 -32.22
N ALA A 12 31.07 1.96 -32.67
CA ALA A 12 30.78 0.52 -32.71
C ALA A 12 31.86 -0.25 -31.95
N ALA A 13 32.05 0.10 -30.67
CA ALA A 13 32.81 -0.70 -29.70
C ALA A 13 32.49 -0.19 -28.30
N GLY A 14 31.55 -0.84 -27.61
CA GLY A 14 31.27 -0.54 -26.20
C GLY A 14 29.80 -0.55 -25.82
N LEU A 15 29.12 -1.68 -26.03
CA LEU A 15 27.92 -1.98 -25.24
C LEU A 15 27.92 -3.47 -24.91
N ALA A 16 28.96 -3.89 -24.19
CA ALA A 16 29.01 -5.18 -23.55
C ALA A 16 28.12 -5.14 -22.30
N LEU A 17 27.10 -6.00 -22.29
CA LEU A 17 26.38 -6.57 -21.15
C LEU A 17 26.50 -5.80 -19.81
N THR A 18 25.51 -4.98 -19.49
CA THR A 18 25.16 -4.68 -18.09
C THR A 18 23.91 -5.46 -17.71
N ALA A 19 24.08 -6.76 -17.46
CA ALA A 19 23.09 -7.52 -16.71
C ALA A 19 23.11 -6.99 -15.27
N THR A 20 22.20 -6.09 -14.91
CA THR A 20 21.98 -5.70 -13.52
C THR A 20 21.36 -6.90 -12.81
N ALA A 21 22.20 -7.80 -12.27
CA ALA A 21 21.76 -8.80 -11.33
C ALA A 21 21.27 -8.07 -10.07
N ALA A 22 19.95 -8.00 -9.91
CA ALA A 22 19.32 -7.62 -8.65
C ALA A 22 19.62 -8.71 -7.62
N SER A 23 20.81 -8.69 -7.03
CA SER A 23 21.19 -9.57 -5.94
C SER A 23 20.38 -9.18 -4.70
N ALA A 24 19.56 -10.09 -4.18
CA ALA A 24 18.92 -9.96 -2.89
C ALA A 24 19.99 -9.68 -1.82
N GLN A 25 20.08 -8.44 -1.34
CA GLN A 25 20.99 -8.11 -0.25
C GLN A 25 20.52 -8.85 1.00
N SER A 26 21.37 -9.73 1.53
CA SER A 26 21.03 -10.51 2.72
C SER A 26 20.77 -9.57 3.90
N LEU A 27 19.79 -9.91 4.74
CA LEU A 27 19.44 -9.11 5.94
C LEU A 27 20.66 -8.85 6.83
N GLY A 28 21.61 -9.80 6.88
CA GLY A 28 22.87 -9.64 7.61
C GLY A 28 23.82 -8.60 7.01
N ALA A 29 23.85 -8.43 5.68
CA ALA A 29 24.62 -7.38 5.03
C ALA A 29 24.00 -6.00 5.28
N LEU A 30 22.66 -5.93 5.21
CA LEU A 30 21.91 -4.70 5.49
C LEU A 30 22.08 -4.25 6.95
N ALA A 31 22.09 -5.20 7.89
CA ALA A 31 22.32 -4.93 9.30
C ALA A 31 23.72 -4.35 9.57
N LYS A 32 24.77 -4.91 8.96
CA LYS A 32 26.15 -4.39 9.08
C LYS A 32 26.29 -3.00 8.45
N GLN A 33 25.62 -2.76 7.32
CA GLN A 33 25.60 -1.47 6.65
C GLN A 33 24.87 -0.42 7.49
N GLU A 34 23.75 -0.78 8.12
CA GLU A 34 23.00 0.11 9.01
C GLU A 34 23.76 0.41 10.31
N GLU A 35 24.51 -0.56 10.85
CA GLU A 35 25.40 -0.33 12.00
C GLU A 35 26.55 0.63 11.64
N ALA A 36 27.19 0.45 10.48
CA ALA A 36 28.23 1.34 9.99
C ALA A 36 27.70 2.76 9.75
N ARG A 37 26.50 2.90 9.17
CA ARG A 37 25.83 4.19 8.97
C ARG A 37 25.59 4.88 10.32
N ARG A 38 25.04 4.16 11.31
CA ARG A 38 24.79 4.70 12.66
C ARG A 38 26.05 5.19 13.35
N LYS A 39 27.18 4.51 13.17
CA LYS A 39 28.49 4.94 13.69
C LYS A 39 28.99 6.26 13.07
N THR A 40 28.61 6.53 11.82
CA THR A 40 29.00 7.75 11.10
C THR A 40 28.03 8.93 11.25
N VAL A 41 26.80 8.68 11.71
CA VAL A 41 25.80 9.72 11.95
C VAL A 41 25.95 10.25 13.37
N GLN A 42 26.78 11.29 13.52
CA GLN A 42 27.08 11.94 14.80
C GLN A 42 26.09 13.06 15.16
N THR A 43 25.24 13.48 14.24
CA THR A 43 24.30 14.59 14.47
C THR A 43 22.86 14.07 14.45
N PRO A 44 22.18 13.99 15.60
CA PRO A 44 20.74 13.78 15.59
C PRO A 44 20.08 14.92 14.81
N GLY A 45 19.26 14.57 13.82
CA GLY A 45 18.49 15.55 13.06
C GLY A 45 17.54 16.32 13.98
N LYS A 46 17.14 17.53 13.55
CA LYS A 46 16.20 18.36 14.32
C LYS A 46 14.89 17.59 14.51
N VAL A 47 14.53 17.33 15.77
CA VAL A 47 13.25 16.74 16.14
C VAL A 47 12.24 17.88 16.23
N TYR A 48 11.43 18.02 15.20
CA TYR A 48 10.30 18.93 15.22
C TYR A 48 9.13 18.20 15.89
N THR A 49 8.76 18.64 17.09
CA THR A 49 7.58 18.17 17.79
C THR A 49 6.35 18.99 17.38
N ASN A 50 5.16 18.49 17.68
CA ASN A 50 3.91 19.23 17.45
C ASN A 50 3.88 20.61 18.14
N GLN A 51 4.73 20.85 19.15
CA GLN A 51 4.85 22.15 19.80
C GLN A 51 5.75 23.11 19.00
N ASP A 52 6.81 22.62 18.37
CA ASP A 52 7.71 23.42 17.53
C ASP A 52 7.00 23.94 16.27
N LEU A 53 5.98 23.21 15.79
CA LEU A 53 5.14 23.59 14.65
C LEU A 53 4.10 24.67 15.00
N ARG A 54 3.77 24.84 16.28
CA ARG A 54 2.75 25.81 16.73
C ARG A 54 3.34 27.20 17.02
N SER A 55 4.65 27.30 17.18
CA SER A 55 5.36 28.53 17.54
C SER A 55 6.10 29.19 16.37
N SER A 56 5.92 28.73 15.13
CA SER A 56 6.39 29.49 13.97
C SER A 56 5.45 30.67 13.73
N ASP A 57 5.77 31.80 14.36
CA ASP A 57 5.14 33.09 14.18
C ASP A 57 5.21 33.53 12.71
N GLY A 58 4.07 33.40 12.05
CA GLY A 58 3.85 33.78 10.66
C GLY A 58 2.42 33.47 10.22
N SER A 59 1.47 33.58 11.15
CA SER A 59 0.05 33.52 10.82
C SER A 59 -0.39 34.93 10.38
N PRO A 60 -0.72 35.17 9.10
CA PRO A 60 -1.42 36.39 8.75
C PRO A 60 -2.76 36.41 9.50
N ALA A 61 -3.05 37.54 10.14
CA ALA A 61 -4.29 37.74 10.88
C ALA A 61 -5.51 37.44 9.99
N PRO A 62 -6.61 36.88 10.54
CA PRO A 62 -7.79 36.59 9.75
C PRO A 62 -8.48 37.90 9.34
N GLU A 63 -8.43 38.23 8.06
CA GLU A 63 -9.31 39.24 7.49
C GLU A 63 -10.75 38.69 7.47
N THR A 64 -11.64 39.45 8.08
CA THR A 64 -13.09 39.34 7.97
C THR A 64 -13.51 39.35 6.50
N GLY A 65 -14.06 38.25 6.01
CA GLY A 65 -14.92 38.23 4.81
C GLY A 65 -14.61 37.17 3.74
N ALA A 66 -14.98 35.92 4.00
CA ALA A 66 -15.45 34.88 3.06
C ALA A 66 -15.31 33.51 3.75
N PRO A 67 -16.23 32.55 3.56
CA PRO A 67 -16.06 31.21 4.12
C PRO A 67 -14.85 30.54 3.47
N ALA A 68 -13.79 30.38 4.25
CA ALA A 68 -12.61 29.62 3.87
C ALA A 68 -13.02 28.16 3.59
N ALA A 69 -12.75 27.69 2.38
CA ALA A 69 -12.78 26.26 2.08
C ALA A 69 -11.82 25.54 3.03
N PRO A 70 -12.23 24.41 3.65
CA PRO A 70 -11.35 23.69 4.56
C PRO A 70 -10.11 23.18 3.81
N ALA A 71 -8.95 23.38 4.42
CA ALA A 71 -7.66 22.92 3.95
C ALA A 71 -7.72 21.43 3.58
N ALA A 72 -7.41 21.14 2.33
CA ALA A 72 -7.33 19.79 1.77
C ALA A 72 -6.02 19.10 2.15
N ASP A 73 -5.80 18.84 3.44
CA ASP A 73 -4.90 17.76 3.85
C ASP A 73 -5.73 16.47 3.87
N ALA A 74 -5.98 15.96 2.67
CA ALA A 74 -6.70 14.74 2.44
C ALA A 74 -5.82 13.52 2.78
N THR A 75 -6.06 12.93 3.94
CA THR A 75 -6.10 11.45 4.04
C THR A 75 -7.45 11.02 4.57
N LEU A 76 -8.52 11.54 3.96
CA LEU A 76 -9.90 11.15 4.24
C LEU A 76 -10.26 9.91 3.43
N GLN A 77 -9.67 8.76 3.76
CA GLN A 77 -10.32 7.45 3.56
C GLN A 77 -9.53 6.32 4.24
N PRO A 78 -9.62 6.21 5.59
CA PRO A 78 -9.27 4.95 6.26
C PRO A 78 -10.00 3.74 5.65
N GLY A 79 -11.16 3.95 5.00
CA GLY A 79 -11.92 2.90 4.32
C GLY A 79 -11.24 2.28 3.10
N ALA A 80 -10.52 3.05 2.28
CA ALA A 80 -9.92 2.54 1.04
C ALA A 80 -8.77 1.55 1.33
N ALA A 81 -7.89 1.89 2.28
CA ALA A 81 -6.84 1.00 2.73
C ALA A 81 -7.39 -0.27 3.42
N SER A 82 -8.47 -0.14 4.20
CA SER A 82 -9.16 -1.30 4.79
C SER A 82 -9.79 -2.19 3.74
N LEU A 83 -10.44 -1.61 2.72
CA LEU A 83 -11.03 -2.36 1.61
C LEU A 83 -9.97 -3.15 0.82
N ASP A 84 -8.84 -2.50 0.50
CA ASP A 84 -7.73 -3.15 -0.22
C ASP A 84 -7.12 -4.31 0.58
N ARG A 85 -6.96 -4.10 1.89
CA ARG A 85 -6.50 -5.15 2.81
C ARG A 85 -7.48 -6.33 2.86
N SER A 86 -8.78 -6.08 3.02
CA SER A 86 -9.78 -7.15 3.05
C SER A 86 -9.82 -7.93 1.73
N LYS A 87 -9.69 -7.25 0.58
CA LYS A 87 -9.57 -7.92 -0.73
C LYS A 87 -8.35 -8.81 -0.82
N SER A 88 -7.18 -8.29 -0.43
CA SER A 88 -5.95 -9.07 -0.41
C SER A 88 -6.03 -10.27 0.55
N PHE A 89 -6.73 -10.10 1.68
CA PHE A 89 -6.94 -11.17 2.64
C PHE A 89 -7.89 -12.25 2.12
N ALA A 90 -8.88 -11.93 1.28
CA ALA A 90 -9.82 -12.90 0.70
C ALA A 90 -9.13 -13.98 -0.16
N GLU A 91 -8.00 -13.66 -0.78
CA GLU A 91 -7.21 -14.59 -1.58
C GLU A 91 -6.67 -15.78 -0.75
N ALA A 92 -6.35 -15.57 0.53
CA ALA A 92 -5.78 -16.60 1.38
C ALA A 92 -6.79 -17.72 1.74
N PRO A 93 -8.02 -17.44 2.23
CA PRO A 93 -9.06 -18.45 2.38
C PRO A 93 -9.38 -19.18 1.07
N GLN A 94 -9.39 -18.48 -0.07
CA GLN A 94 -9.64 -19.11 -1.36
C GLN A 94 -8.56 -20.13 -1.73
N SER A 95 -7.28 -19.79 -1.57
CA SER A 95 -6.16 -20.72 -1.76
C SER A 95 -6.25 -21.91 -0.81
N ARG A 96 -6.58 -21.68 0.46
CA ARG A 96 -6.78 -22.74 1.46
C ARG A 96 -7.93 -23.68 1.07
N ILE A 97 -9.04 -23.16 0.58
CA ILE A 97 -10.18 -23.96 0.11
C ILE A 97 -9.78 -24.85 -1.06
N ASN A 98 -9.02 -24.33 -2.02
CA ASN A 98 -8.55 -25.09 -3.18
C ASN A 98 -7.60 -26.23 -2.74
N ALA A 99 -6.68 -25.95 -1.82
CA ALA A 99 -5.76 -26.95 -1.25
C ALA A 99 -6.52 -28.05 -0.49
N LEU A 100 -7.45 -27.67 0.40
CA LEU A 100 -8.23 -28.62 1.19
C LEU A 100 -9.18 -29.47 0.33
N THR A 101 -9.73 -28.89 -0.74
CA THR A 101 -10.57 -29.65 -1.69
C THR A 101 -9.77 -30.72 -2.41
N THR A 102 -8.53 -30.40 -2.81
CA THR A 102 -7.61 -31.35 -3.42
C THR A 102 -7.22 -32.46 -2.43
N ASP A 103 -6.87 -32.09 -1.19
CA ASP A 103 -6.48 -33.06 -0.16
C ASP A 103 -7.64 -33.98 0.25
N PHE A 104 -8.86 -33.44 0.35
CA PHE A 104 -10.07 -34.21 0.62
C PHE A 104 -10.33 -35.28 -0.45
N ALA A 105 -10.12 -34.94 -1.73
CA ALA A 105 -10.27 -35.89 -2.82
C ALA A 105 -9.18 -36.97 -2.80
N ALA A 106 -7.96 -36.63 -2.35
CA ALA A 106 -6.83 -37.56 -2.28
C ALA A 106 -6.89 -38.52 -1.07
N ARG A 107 -7.61 -38.19 0.01
CA ARG A 107 -7.69 -39.03 1.21
C ARG A 107 -8.81 -40.07 1.15
N SER A 108 -8.46 -41.31 1.52
CA SER A 108 -9.40 -42.44 1.60
C SER A 108 -9.83 -42.77 3.04
N ASP A 109 -9.06 -42.38 4.05
CA ASP A 109 -9.39 -42.60 5.47
C ASP A 109 -10.55 -41.68 5.93
N PRO A 110 -11.68 -42.22 6.42
CA PRO A 110 -12.83 -41.43 6.88
C PRO A 110 -12.49 -40.42 7.98
N ALA A 111 -11.61 -40.77 8.92
CA ALA A 111 -11.28 -39.88 10.05
C ALA A 111 -10.54 -38.63 9.55
N GLN A 112 -9.54 -38.81 8.69
CA GLN A 112 -8.82 -37.70 8.04
C GLN A 112 -9.73 -36.84 7.17
N ARG A 113 -10.64 -37.47 6.40
CA ARG A 113 -11.60 -36.72 5.57
C ARG A 113 -12.50 -35.82 6.40
N SER A 114 -12.97 -36.29 7.55
CA SER A 114 -13.79 -35.48 8.47
C SER A 114 -13.04 -34.24 8.95
N VAL A 115 -11.76 -34.35 9.28
CA VAL A 115 -10.93 -33.21 9.70
C VAL A 115 -10.76 -32.20 8.57
N ILE A 116 -10.41 -32.68 7.36
CA ILE A 116 -10.25 -31.81 6.18
C ILE A 116 -11.56 -31.10 5.84
N GLU A 117 -12.70 -31.79 5.95
CA GLU A 117 -14.00 -31.18 5.71
C GLU A 117 -14.32 -30.08 6.74
N GLN A 118 -14.04 -30.32 8.03
CA GLN A 118 -14.21 -29.31 9.07
C GLN A 118 -13.33 -28.08 8.79
N ASP A 119 -12.08 -28.27 8.40
CA ASP A 119 -11.19 -27.17 8.08
C ASP A 119 -11.61 -26.42 6.82
N ARG A 120 -12.18 -27.12 5.83
CA ARG A 120 -12.77 -26.48 4.64
C ARG A 120 -13.98 -25.64 5.03
N LYS A 121 -14.85 -26.13 5.91
CA LYS A 121 -16.00 -25.36 6.44
C LYS A 121 -15.54 -24.10 7.17
N LYS A 122 -14.48 -24.17 7.98
CA LYS A 122 -13.89 -22.98 8.63
C LYS A 122 -13.35 -21.98 7.61
N ALA A 123 -12.66 -22.46 6.57
CA ALA A 123 -12.13 -21.59 5.52
C ALA A 123 -13.24 -20.89 4.72
N LEU A 124 -14.35 -21.59 4.45
CA LEU A 124 -15.54 -21.01 3.83
C LEU A 124 -16.17 -19.92 4.72
N ALA A 125 -16.33 -20.20 6.02
CA ALA A 125 -16.85 -19.21 6.95
C ALA A 125 -15.96 -17.96 7.05
N GLU A 126 -14.63 -18.13 7.00
CA GLU A 126 -13.70 -16.99 6.96
C GLU A 126 -13.83 -16.20 5.66
N LEU A 127 -13.93 -16.87 4.51
CA LEU A 127 -14.15 -16.21 3.22
C LEU A 127 -15.45 -15.39 3.23
N ASP A 128 -16.53 -15.94 3.78
CA ASP A 128 -17.81 -15.23 3.90
C ASP A 128 -17.70 -14.00 4.81
N ARG A 129 -17.02 -14.13 5.95
CA ARG A 129 -16.76 -13.03 6.88
C ARG A 129 -16.00 -11.89 6.19
N VAL A 130 -14.95 -12.21 5.44
CA VAL A 130 -14.12 -11.23 4.73
C VAL A 130 -14.90 -10.59 3.58
N ASN A 131 -15.71 -11.36 2.86
CA ASN A 131 -16.60 -10.82 1.84
C ASN A 131 -17.62 -9.85 2.44
N GLN A 132 -18.09 -10.10 3.66
CA GLN A 132 -18.94 -9.16 4.37
C GLN A 132 -18.19 -7.86 4.73
N GLU A 133 -16.96 -7.95 5.24
CA GLU A 133 -16.12 -6.78 5.48
C GLU A 133 -15.86 -5.95 4.22
N ILE A 134 -15.63 -6.60 3.07
CA ILE A 134 -15.46 -5.93 1.78
C ILE A 134 -16.72 -5.11 1.43
N LYS A 135 -17.91 -5.70 1.60
CA LYS A 135 -19.18 -5.01 1.35
C LYS A 135 -19.34 -3.82 2.30
N ASP A 136 -19.06 -4.01 3.58
CA ASP A 136 -19.22 -2.98 4.60
C ASP A 136 -18.25 -1.82 4.37
N ASN A 137 -16.98 -2.10 4.08
CA ASN A 137 -15.96 -1.11 3.75
C ASN A 137 -16.32 -0.35 2.45
N SER A 138 -16.80 -1.06 1.43
CA SER A 138 -17.27 -0.43 0.19
C SER A 138 -18.45 0.50 0.42
N LYS A 139 -19.39 0.10 1.28
CA LYS A 139 -20.54 0.92 1.66
C LYS A 139 -20.12 2.15 2.45
N ALA A 140 -19.19 1.99 3.40
CA ALA A 140 -18.66 3.09 4.20
C ALA A 140 -17.95 4.13 3.32
N ILE A 141 -17.14 3.68 2.36
CA ILE A 141 -16.51 4.55 1.35
C ILE A 141 -17.57 5.33 0.58
N THR A 142 -18.59 4.64 0.06
CA THR A 142 -19.66 5.28 -0.72
C THR A 142 -20.39 6.34 0.12
N GLY A 143 -20.70 6.04 1.38
CA GLY A 143 -21.33 7.00 2.30
C GLY A 143 -20.48 8.25 2.55
N ILE A 144 -19.16 8.09 2.69
CA ILE A 144 -18.23 9.23 2.83
C ILE A 144 -18.21 10.07 1.56
N GLN A 145 -18.19 9.45 0.39
CA GLN A 145 -18.19 10.14 -0.90
C GLN A 145 -19.50 10.90 -1.15
N ASP A 146 -20.63 10.32 -0.75
CA ASP A 146 -21.94 10.95 -0.87
C ASP A 146 -22.07 12.17 0.05
N GLU A 147 -21.61 12.07 1.30
CA GLU A 147 -21.59 13.21 2.22
C GLU A 147 -20.63 14.30 1.74
N ALA A 148 -19.45 13.94 1.23
CA ALA A 148 -18.50 14.88 0.64
C ALA A 148 -19.12 15.61 -0.57
N ARG A 149 -19.85 14.90 -1.44
CA ARG A 149 -20.58 15.50 -2.56
C ARG A 149 -21.65 16.47 -2.08
N LYS A 150 -22.42 16.09 -1.05
CA LYS A 150 -23.46 16.95 -0.44
C LYS A 150 -22.87 18.20 0.19
N ALA A 151 -21.68 18.10 0.79
CA ALA A 151 -20.93 19.22 1.36
C ALA A 151 -20.21 20.08 0.30
N GLY A 152 -20.34 19.77 -0.99
CA GLY A 152 -19.72 20.52 -2.08
C GLY A 152 -18.22 20.28 -2.25
N VAL A 153 -17.68 19.22 -1.65
CA VAL A 153 -16.26 18.86 -1.78
C VAL A 153 -16.01 18.32 -3.20
N PRO A 154 -15.04 18.89 -3.96
CA PRO A 154 -14.71 18.38 -5.28
C PRO A 154 -14.23 16.92 -5.25
N ALA A 155 -14.64 16.11 -6.24
CA ALA A 155 -14.32 14.68 -6.29
C ALA A 155 -12.81 14.34 -6.34
N GLY A 156 -11.96 15.30 -6.71
CA GLY A 156 -10.51 15.13 -6.68
C GLY A 156 -9.88 15.15 -5.28
N TRP A 157 -10.63 15.59 -4.27
CA TRP A 157 -10.13 15.87 -2.91
C TRP A 157 -10.38 14.71 -1.94
N TYR A 158 -11.22 13.75 -2.31
CA TYR A 158 -11.35 12.48 -1.60
C TYR A 158 -10.93 11.36 -2.57
N ARG A 159 -9.85 10.64 -2.24
CA ARG A 159 -9.38 9.47 -2.97
C ARG A 159 -9.15 8.33 -1.99
#